data_AF-A0A650CMD1-F1
#
_entry.id   AF-A0A650CMD1-F1
#
_cell.length_a   1.000
_cell.length_b   1.000
_cell.length_c   1.000
_cell.angle_alpha   90.00
_cell.angle_beta   90.00
_cell.angle_gamma   90.00
#
_symmetry.space_group_name_H-M   'P 1'
#
loop_
_entity.id
_entity.type
_entity.pdbx_description
1 polymer ?
#
loop_
_entity_poly.entity_id
_entity_poly.type
_entity_poly.pdbx_seq_one_letter_code
_entity_poly.pdbx_strand_id
1 'polypeptide(L)' 'MRNKIYNLEKMTEQTSETGKDLYMRAEFVIKTYKKYLDALAEFDRTGILKVDGKILYVAERKANND' A
#
# COMPACT_ATOMS: atom_id res chain seq x y z
N MET A 1 16.28 -31.36 23.70
CA MET A 1 15.23 -30.32 23.86
C MET A 1 15.77 -28.89 23.75
N ARG A 2 16.85 -28.51 24.44
CA ARG A 2 17.45 -27.14 24.36
C ARG A 2 17.69 -26.61 22.93
N ASN A 3 18.27 -27.42 22.04
CA ASN A 3 18.50 -27.00 20.64
C ASN A 3 17.22 -26.68 19.86
N LYS A 4 16.09 -27.30 20.19
CA LYS A 4 14.80 -27.02 19.53
C LYS A 4 14.23 -25.67 19.96
N ILE A 5 14.40 -25.30 21.22
CA ILE A 5 13.94 -24.02 21.78
C ILE A 5 14.76 -22.86 21.19
N TYR A 6 16.09 -22.99 21.15
CA TYR A 6 16.98 -21.99 20.56
C TYR A 6 16.65 -21.67 19.09
N ASN A 7 16.37 -22.71 18.29
CA ASN A 7 16.02 -22.52 16.88
C ASN A 7 14.65 -21.83 16.70
N LEU A 8 13.70 -22.06 17.60
CA LEU A 8 12.38 -21.41 17.57
C LEU A 8 12.51 -19.92 17.91
N GLU A 9 13.26 -19.57 18.95
CA GLU A 9 13.51 -18.16 19.34
C GLU A 9 14.18 -17.39 18.19
N LYS A 10 15.23 -17.95 17.59
CA LYS A 10 15.92 -17.34 16.45
C LYS A 10 15.00 -17.14 15.24
N MET A 11 14.12 -18.11 14.95
CA MET A 11 13.13 -17.97 13.87
C MET A 11 12.12 -16.86 14.16
N THR A 12 11.66 -16.73 15.41
CA THR A 12 10.72 -15.67 15.81
C THR A 12 11.33 -14.28 15.78
N GLU A 13 12.62 -14.14 16.11
CA GLU A 13 13.35 -12.89 15.98
C GLU A 13 13.50 -12.50 14.51
N GLN A 14 13.92 -13.45 13.67
CA GLN A 14 14.09 -13.21 12.23
C GLN A 14 12.78 -12.86 11.51
N THR A 15 11.66 -13.47 11.88
CA THR A 15 10.34 -13.08 11.35
C THR A 15 9.93 -11.69 11.84
N SER A 16 10.28 -11.32 13.07
CA SER A 16 10.02 -9.97 13.61
C SER A 16 10.82 -8.88 12.90
N GLU A 17 12.07 -9.14 12.55
CA GLU A 17 12.93 -8.20 11.80
C GLU A 17 12.44 -8.03 10.37
N THR A 18 12.07 -9.13 9.70
CA THR A 18 11.49 -9.09 8.35
C THR A 18 10.19 -8.27 8.35
N GLY A 19 9.33 -8.46 9.36
CA GLY A 19 8.10 -7.69 9.49
C GLY A 19 8.35 -6.19 9.67
N LYS A 20 9.36 -5.82 10.48
CA LYS A 20 9.76 -4.41 10.67
C LYS A 20 10.29 -3.78 9.38
N ASP A 21 11.14 -4.49 8.63
CA ASP A 21 11.65 -4.01 7.33
C ASP A 21 10.51 -3.77 6.34
N LEU A 22 9.61 -4.74 6.19
CA LEU A 22 8.44 -4.60 5.31
C LEU A 22 7.55 -3.44 5.71
N TYR A 23 7.32 -3.24 7.01
CA TYR A 23 6.57 -2.10 7.52
C TYR A 23 7.24 -0.77 7.17
N MET A 24 8.55 -0.64 7.41
CA MET A 24 9.30 0.58 7.08
C MET A 24 9.28 0.88 5.57
N ARG A 25 9.35 -0.14 4.73
CA ARG A 25 9.24 0.01 3.27
C ARG A 25 7.84 0.44 2.84
N ALA A 26 6.80 -0.14 3.45
CA ALA A 26 5.41 0.26 3.20
C ALA A 26 5.16 1.72 3.61
N GLU A 27 5.59 2.12 4.81
CA GLU A 27 5.51 3.49 5.30
C GLU A 27 6.22 4.47 4.35
N PHE A 28 7.42 4.10 3.88
CA PHE A 28 8.15 4.92 2.91
C PHE A 28 7.38 5.12 1.61
N VAL A 29 6.80 4.06 1.03
CA VAL A 29 6.00 4.13 -0.20
C VAL A 29 4.76 4.98 0.01
N ILE A 30 4.01 4.74 1.10
CA ILE A 30 2.80 5.50 1.43
C ILE A 30 3.14 6.98 1.56
N LYS A 31 4.20 7.33 2.30
CA LYS A 31 4.60 8.72 2.50
C LYS A 31 5.07 9.38 1.21
N THR A 32 5.92 8.70 0.45
CA THR A 32 6.53 9.23 -0.78
C THR A 32 5.50 9.46 -1.88
N TYR A 33 4.55 8.53 -2.02
CA TYR A 33 3.57 8.53 -3.09
C TYR A 33 2.16 8.94 -2.61
N LYS A 34 2.03 9.47 -1.39
CA LYS A 34 0.75 9.83 -0.76
C LYS A 34 -0.16 10.59 -1.70
N LYS A 35 0.38 11.60 -2.38
CA LYS A 35 -0.34 12.43 -3.34
C LYS A 35 -0.97 11.62 -4.49
N TYR A 36 -0.28 10.62 -5.01
CA TYR A 36 -0.82 9.77 -6.08
C TYR A 36 -1.86 8.80 -5.53
N LEU A 37 -1.67 8.29 -4.30
CA LEU A 37 -2.67 7.46 -3.62
C LEU A 37 -3.95 8.26 -3.34
N ASP A 38 -3.82 9.52 -2.91
CA ASP A 38 -4.95 10.43 -2.69
C ASP A 38 -5.69 10.72 -4.01
N ALA A 39 -4.95 10.95 -5.11
CA ALA A 39 -5.54 11.14 -6.45
C ALA A 39 -6.27 9.88 -6.95
N LEU A 40 -5.75 8.68 -6.66
CA LEU A 40 -6.42 7.42 -6.98
C LEU A 40 -7.70 7.23 -6.14
N ALA A 41 -7.68 7.62 -4.86
CA ALA A 41 -8.86 7.58 -4.01
C ALA A 41 -9.95 8.57 -4.46
N GLU A 42 -9.55 9.75 -4.95
CA GLU A 42 -10.48 10.71 -5.56
C GLU A 42 -11.06 10.18 -6.88
N PHE A 43 -10.23 9.55 -7.72
CA PHE A 43 -10.67 8.90 -8.95
C PHE A 43 -11.69 7.79 -8.68
N ASP A 44 -11.48 6.96 -7.65
CA ASP A 44 -12.43 5.91 -7.30
C ASP A 44 -13.83 6.47 -6.96
N ARG A 45 -13.90 7.66 -6.35
CA ARG A 45 -15.17 8.33 -6.07
C ARG A 45 -15.76 9.00 -7.31
N THR A 46 -14.96 9.79 -8.00
CA THR A 46 -15.44 10.75 -9.01
C THR A 46 -15.36 10.24 -10.44
N GLY A 47 -14.55 9.23 -10.70
CA GLY A 47 -14.17 8.81 -12.05
C GLY A 47 -13.16 9.74 -12.72
N ILE A 48 -12.63 10.77 -12.06
CA ILE A 48 -11.66 11.71 -12.65
C ILE A 48 -10.30 11.56 -11.96
N LEU A 49 -9.29 11.17 -12.72
CA LEU A 49 -7.92 11.09 -12.24
C LEU A 49 -7.22 12.41 -12.51
N LYS A 50 -6.84 13.08 -11.43
CA LYS A 50 -6.21 14.40 -11.47
C LYS A 50 -4.96 14.42 -10.60
N VAL A 51 -3.85 14.91 -11.15
CA VAL A 51 -2.58 15.09 -10.44
C VAL A 51 -2.03 16.48 -10.77
N ASP A 52 -1.62 17.24 -9.75
CA ASP A 52 -1.08 18.61 -9.93
C ASP A 52 -2.00 19.54 -10.74
N GLY A 53 -3.30 19.46 -10.50
CA GLY A 53 -4.25 20.29 -11.24
C GLY A 53 -4.57 19.77 -12.65
N LYS A 54 -3.82 18.80 -13.18
CA LYS A 54 -3.98 18.26 -14.53
C LYS A 54 -4.85 17.01 -14.51
N ILE A 55 -5.89 17.01 -15.33
CA ILE A 55 -6.71 15.80 -15.57
C ILE A 55 -5.89 14.88 -16.47
N LEU A 56 -5.66 13.65 -15.99
CA LEU A 56 -4.94 12.62 -16.73
C LEU A 56 -5.89 11.61 -17.37
N TYR A 57 -7.02 11.33 -16.71
CA TYR A 57 -8.00 10.37 -17.17
C TYR A 57 -9.39 10.69 -16.63
N VAL A 58 -10.42 10.42 -17.44
CA VAL A 58 -11.82 10.48 -17.02
C VAL A 58 -12.44 9.14 -17.39
N ALA A 59 -12.94 8.41 -16.40
CA ALA A 59 -13.61 7.16 -16.60
C ALA A 59 -14.99 7.41 -17.23
N GLU A 60 -15.21 6.82 -18.40
CA GLU A 60 -16.55 6.66 -18.94
C GLU A 60 -17.25 5.54 -18.17
N ARG A 61 -17.75 5.86 -16.97
CA ARG A 61 -18.65 4.95 -16.27
C ARG A 61 -19.95 4.92 -17.06
N LYS A 62 -20.14 3.89 -17.90
CA LYS A 62 -21.46 3.59 -18.42
C LYS A 62 -22.36 3.41 -17.20
N ALA A 63 -23.34 4.29 -17.04
CA ALA A 63 -24.45 4.02 -16.15
C ALA A 63 -25.04 2.70 -16.67
N ASN A 64 -24.83 1.61 -15.92
CA ASN A 64 -25.60 0.41 -16.14
C ASN A 64 -27.03 0.84 -15.78
N ASN A 65 -27.80 1.18 -16.82
CA ASN A 65 -29.24 1.28 -16.70
C ASN A 65 -29.73 -0.15 -16.53
N ASP A 66 -29.78 -0.60 -15.27
CA ASP A 66 -30.52 -1.79 -14.85
C ASP A 66 -32.03 -1.54 -15.03
#